data_AF-A0A9N9IVG7-F1
#
_entry.id   AF-A0A9N9IVG7-F1
#
_cell.length_a   1.000
_cell.length_b   1.000
_cell.length_c   1.000
_cell.angle_alpha   90.00
_cell.angle_beta   90.00
_cell.angle_gamma   90.00
#
_symmetry.space_group_name_H-M   'P 1'
#
loop_
_entity.id
_entity.type
_entity.pdbx_description
1 polymer ?
#
loop_
_entity_poly.entity_id
_entity_poly.type
_entity_poly.pdbx_seq_one_letter_code
_entity_poly.pdbx_strand_id
1 'polypeptide(L)'
;MKTLTKYHAWSGDKEPSECTKCDNCHRRIKDSPTIKNVTPDIEELLHVVEVLTTTYDHQIIPADVIGVFRRSNAARMRKFGYQQLEEFYDKQDIKKSKKPKLLSTVELAEFALQDLVRRGLVLQDIILSRPHETEYMSCTLVIEGLADGAKEI
;
A
#
# COMPACT_ATOMS: atom_id res chain seq x y z
N MET A 1 17.91 11.50 -18.65
CA MET A 1 17.61 10.53 -17.57
C MET A 1 17.89 11.23 -16.24
N LYS A 2 16.91 12.00 -15.72
CA LYS A 2 17.14 12.94 -14.59
C LYS A 2 17.51 12.20 -13.30
N THR A 3 16.81 11.10 -13.01
CA THR A 3 16.99 10.30 -11.78
C THR A 3 18.38 9.70 -11.64
N LEU A 4 18.92 9.06 -12.70
CA LEU A 4 20.30 8.55 -12.66
C LEU A 4 21.33 9.67 -12.47
N THR A 5 21.12 10.79 -13.16
CA THR A 5 22.05 11.93 -13.05
C THR A 5 22.04 12.50 -11.63
N LYS A 6 20.87 12.57 -10.98
CA LYS A 6 20.75 12.97 -9.57
C LYS A 6 21.42 11.97 -8.62
N TYR A 7 21.30 10.67 -8.87
CA TYR A 7 21.92 9.65 -8.02
C TYR A 7 23.45 9.72 -8.02
N HIS A 8 24.07 10.10 -9.14
CA HIS A 8 25.52 10.26 -9.28
C HIS A 8 26.02 11.70 -9.07
N ALA A 9 25.15 12.62 -8.66
CA ALA A 9 25.54 14.01 -8.43
C ALA A 9 26.31 14.16 -7.12
N TRP A 10 27.39 14.95 -7.15
CA TRP A 10 28.18 15.32 -5.98
C TRP A 10 27.70 16.64 -5.39
N SER A 11 28.09 16.93 -4.14
CA SER A 11 27.79 18.22 -3.51
C SER A 11 28.39 19.37 -4.31
N GLY A 12 27.53 20.28 -4.78
CA GLY A 12 27.92 21.43 -5.60
C GLY A 12 27.68 21.24 -7.11
N ASP A 13 27.32 20.04 -7.55
CA ASP A 13 26.89 19.82 -8.93
C ASP A 13 25.61 20.59 -9.25
N LYS A 14 25.51 21.06 -10.49
CA LYS A 14 24.30 21.72 -10.97
C LYS A 14 23.15 20.72 -11.03
N GLU A 15 21.96 21.15 -10.64
CA GLU A 15 20.79 20.29 -10.74
C GLU A 15 20.57 19.89 -12.22
N PRO A 16 20.41 18.59 -12.52
CA PRO A 16 20.21 18.14 -13.87
C PRO A 16 18.90 18.69 -14.45
N SER A 17 18.95 19.13 -15.70
CA SER A 17 17.79 19.61 -16.44
C SER A 17 16.70 18.53 -16.55
N GLU A 18 15.46 18.96 -16.78
CA GLU A 18 14.37 18.03 -17.06
C GLU A 18 14.68 17.14 -18.26
N CYS A 19 14.31 15.86 -18.15
CA CYS A 19 14.49 14.92 -19.23
C CYS A 19 13.24 14.88 -20.12
N THR A 20 13.42 14.81 -21.43
CA THR A 20 12.33 14.69 -22.42
C THR A 20 12.56 13.55 -23.41
N LYS A 21 13.61 12.74 -23.21
CA LYS A 21 14.11 11.77 -24.21
C LYS A 21 13.99 10.30 -23.81
N CYS A 22 13.73 9.99 -22.54
CA CYS A 22 13.58 8.59 -22.13
C CYS A 22 12.14 8.12 -22.32
N ASP A 23 11.96 6.82 -22.34
CA ASP A 23 10.66 6.15 -22.45
C ASP A 23 9.63 6.68 -21.43
N ASN A 24 10.03 6.86 -20.17
CA ASN A 24 9.15 7.43 -19.13
C ASN A 24 8.69 8.85 -19.46
N CYS A 25 9.55 9.68 -20.05
CA CYS A 25 9.18 11.03 -20.49
C CYS A 25 8.21 10.98 -21.67
N HIS A 26 8.48 10.12 -22.66
CA HIS A 26 7.58 9.95 -23.80
C HIS A 26 6.21 9.44 -23.38
N ARG A 27 6.14 8.46 -22.48
CA ARG A 27 4.87 7.98 -21.91
C ARG A 27 4.17 9.07 -21.13
N ARG A 28 4.86 9.80 -20.24
CA ARG A 28 4.26 10.91 -19.48
C ARG A 28 3.67 12.00 -20.38
N ILE A 29 4.37 12.37 -21.45
CA ILE A 29 3.89 13.37 -22.42
C ILE A 29 2.67 12.84 -23.18
N LYS A 30 2.73 11.59 -23.63
CA LYS A 30 1.64 10.93 -24.37
C LYS A 30 0.38 10.75 -23.51
N ASP A 31 0.56 10.25 -22.29
CA ASP A 31 -0.53 9.82 -21.41
C ASP A 31 -1.08 10.99 -20.57
N SER A 32 -0.35 12.11 -20.49
CA SER A 32 -0.72 13.34 -19.78
C SER A 32 -1.37 13.08 -18.42
N PRO A 33 -0.66 12.42 -17.49
CA PRO A 33 -1.26 11.95 -16.25
C PRO A 33 -1.77 13.10 -15.40
N THR A 34 -2.91 12.89 -14.75
CA THR A 34 -3.54 13.86 -13.85
C THR A 34 -3.23 13.53 -12.39
N ILE A 35 -2.98 14.57 -11.60
CA ILE A 35 -2.87 14.43 -10.14
C ILE A 35 -4.28 14.44 -9.57
N LYS A 36 -4.60 13.45 -8.74
CA LYS A 36 -5.87 13.37 -8.03
C LYS A 36 -5.61 13.35 -6.52
N ASN A 37 -6.47 14.02 -5.77
CA ASN A 37 -6.46 13.92 -4.31
C ASN A 37 -7.02 12.54 -3.92
N VAL A 38 -6.14 11.69 -3.40
CA VAL A 38 -6.46 10.33 -2.90
C VAL A 38 -6.41 10.25 -1.37
N THR A 39 -6.26 11.37 -0.66
CA THR A 39 -6.11 11.42 0.80
C THR A 39 -7.18 10.61 1.54
N PRO A 40 -8.49 10.71 1.22
CA PRO A 40 -9.51 9.91 1.92
C PRO A 40 -9.32 8.40 1.78
N ASP A 41 -8.92 7.94 0.58
CA ASP A 41 -8.65 6.52 0.34
C ASP A 41 -7.37 6.07 1.07
N ILE A 42 -6.38 6.96 1.25
CA ILE A 42 -5.14 6.68 2.00
C ILE A 42 -5.39 6.64 3.51
N GLU A 43 -6.15 7.58 4.06
CA GLU A 43 -6.55 7.59 5.47
C GLU A 43 -7.32 6.31 5.83
N GLU A 44 -8.27 5.91 4.98
CA GLU A 44 -9.00 4.66 5.16
C GLU A 44 -8.05 3.44 5.09
N LEU A 45 -7.11 3.41 4.14
CA LEU A 45 -6.16 2.31 4.01
C LEU A 45 -5.24 2.19 5.24
N LEU A 46 -4.74 3.31 5.77
CA LEU A 46 -3.95 3.34 7.01
C LEU A 46 -4.77 2.85 8.21
N HIS A 47 -6.04 3.24 8.27
CA HIS A 47 -6.92 2.78 9.34
C HIS A 47 -7.21 1.28 9.26
N VAL A 48 -7.39 0.72 8.05
CA VAL A 48 -7.52 -0.73 7.83
C VAL A 48 -6.26 -1.46 8.32
N VAL A 49 -5.07 -0.94 8.03
CA VAL A 49 -3.81 -1.51 8.53
C VAL A 49 -3.83 -1.58 10.06
N GLU A 50 -4.07 -0.44 10.72
CA GLU A 50 -4.11 -0.35 12.19
C GLU A 50 -5.12 -1.33 12.79
N VAL A 51 -6.34 -1.39 12.27
CA VAL A 51 -7.37 -2.29 12.80
C VAL A 51 -6.97 -3.74 12.66
N LEU A 52 -6.47 -4.14 11.48
CA LEU A 52 -6.10 -5.52 11.25
C LEU A 52 -4.95 -5.97 12.15
N THR A 53 -3.92 -5.14 12.32
CA THR A 53 -2.73 -5.50 13.11
C THR A 53 -2.94 -5.35 14.62
N THR A 54 -3.98 -4.65 15.07
CA THR A 54 -4.33 -4.53 16.50
C THR A 54 -5.43 -5.47 16.96
N THR A 55 -6.31 -5.89 16.06
CA THR A 55 -7.50 -6.71 16.41
C THR A 55 -7.26 -8.20 16.26
N TYR A 56 -6.37 -8.60 15.34
CA TYR A 56 -6.16 -10.00 14.99
C TYR A 56 -4.75 -10.46 15.35
N ASP A 57 -4.66 -11.60 16.04
CA ASP A 57 -3.38 -12.15 16.51
C ASP A 57 -2.65 -12.99 15.44
N HIS A 58 -3.26 -13.21 14.27
CA HIS A 58 -2.61 -13.92 13.18
C HIS A 58 -1.86 -12.97 12.24
N GLN A 59 -0.88 -13.50 11.51
CA GLN A 59 -0.09 -12.74 10.55
C GLN A 59 -0.96 -12.09 9.47
N ILE A 60 -0.89 -10.76 9.41
CA ILE A 60 -1.58 -9.96 8.39
C ILE A 60 -0.67 -9.84 7.17
N ILE A 61 -1.14 -10.28 6.01
CA ILE A 61 -0.39 -10.11 4.75
C ILE A 61 -1.00 -8.98 3.91
N PRO A 62 -0.30 -8.43 2.91
CA PRO A 62 -0.84 -7.36 2.07
C PRO A 62 -2.22 -7.67 1.47
N ALA A 63 -2.45 -8.92 1.05
CA ALA A 63 -3.74 -9.35 0.51
C ALA A 63 -4.90 -9.24 1.51
N ASP A 64 -4.63 -9.30 2.83
CA ASP A 64 -5.63 -9.07 3.86
C ASP A 64 -6.06 -7.61 3.91
N VAL A 65 -5.08 -6.70 3.98
CA VAL A 65 -5.30 -5.25 3.96
C VAL A 65 -6.08 -4.84 2.72
N ILE A 66 -5.61 -5.24 1.53
CA ILE A 66 -6.27 -4.91 0.26
C ILE A 66 -7.66 -5.55 0.17
N GLY A 67 -7.82 -6.77 0.67
CA GLY A 67 -9.10 -7.47 0.68
C GLY A 67 -10.14 -6.74 1.52
N VAL A 68 -9.77 -6.31 2.73
CA VAL A 68 -10.65 -5.58 3.67
C VAL A 68 -10.93 -4.17 3.16
N PHE A 69 -9.89 -3.42 2.77
CA PHE A 69 -10.02 -2.08 2.21
C PHE A 69 -10.98 -2.07 1.01
N ARG A 70 -10.90 -3.06 0.13
CA ARG A 70 -11.79 -3.14 -1.05
C ARG A 70 -13.14 -3.81 -0.78
N ARG A 71 -13.41 -4.22 0.45
CA ARG A 71 -14.62 -4.94 0.87
C ARG A 71 -14.85 -6.20 0.01
N SER A 72 -13.78 -6.98 -0.17
CA SER A 72 -13.78 -8.21 -0.95
C SER A 72 -14.58 -9.31 -0.26
N ASN A 73 -15.30 -10.12 -1.03
CA ASN A 73 -15.93 -11.35 -0.54
C ASN A 73 -15.10 -12.59 -0.96
N ALA A 74 -13.78 -12.48 -0.96
CA ALA A 74 -12.90 -13.63 -1.23
C ALA A 74 -12.98 -14.66 -0.10
N ALA A 75 -12.68 -15.93 -0.40
CA ALA A 75 -12.70 -17.01 0.59
C ALA A 75 -11.82 -16.73 1.81
N ARG A 76 -10.68 -16.05 1.60
CA ARG A 76 -9.79 -15.60 2.67
C ARG A 76 -10.47 -14.66 3.66
N MET A 77 -11.28 -13.71 3.18
CA MET A 77 -11.97 -12.73 4.02
C MET A 77 -13.00 -13.40 4.95
N ARG A 78 -13.69 -14.42 4.42
CA ARG A 78 -14.61 -15.25 5.21
C ARG A 78 -13.86 -16.12 6.21
N LYS A 79 -12.77 -16.76 5.78
CA LYS A 79 -11.97 -17.67 6.62
C LYS A 79 -11.45 -16.99 7.89
N PHE A 80 -10.96 -15.76 7.76
CA PHE A 80 -10.43 -14.99 8.89
C PHE A 80 -11.47 -14.08 9.56
N GLY A 81 -12.74 -14.15 9.15
CA GLY A 81 -13.82 -13.44 9.82
C GLY A 81 -13.77 -11.91 9.69
N TYR A 82 -13.05 -11.35 8.72
CA TYR A 82 -12.95 -9.90 8.52
C TYR A 82 -14.28 -9.23 8.15
N GLN A 83 -15.31 -10.00 7.83
CA GLN A 83 -16.67 -9.49 7.60
C GLN A 83 -17.27 -8.85 8.86
N GLN A 84 -16.79 -9.21 10.06
CA GLN A 84 -17.21 -8.58 11.31
C GLN A 84 -16.70 -7.13 11.45
N LEU A 85 -15.76 -6.71 10.60
CA LEU A 85 -15.35 -5.31 10.44
C LEU A 85 -16.44 -4.46 9.74
N GLU A 86 -17.55 -5.03 9.30
CA GLU A 86 -18.72 -4.24 8.88
C GLU A 86 -19.25 -3.36 10.03
N GLU A 87 -19.20 -3.83 11.29
CA GLU A 87 -19.52 -2.99 12.45
C GLU A 87 -18.56 -1.80 12.62
N PHE A 88 -17.32 -1.95 12.16
CA PHE A 88 -16.31 -0.88 12.17
C PHE A 88 -16.65 0.24 11.17
N TYR A 89 -17.21 -0.11 10.01
CA TYR A 89 -17.71 0.87 9.04
C TYR A 89 -19.07 1.47 9.47
N ASP A 90 -19.90 0.73 10.21
CA ASP A 90 -21.21 1.20 10.67
C ASP A 90 -21.13 2.13 11.90
N LYS A 91 -20.17 1.93 12.83
CA LYS A 91 -20.06 2.73 14.07
C LYS A 91 -19.56 4.16 13.88
N GLN A 92 -18.91 4.49 12.77
CA GLN A 92 -18.36 5.83 12.50
C GLN A 92 -19.32 6.78 11.75
N ASP A 93 -20.61 6.42 11.59
CA ASP A 93 -21.56 7.17 10.73
C ASP A 93 -21.04 7.33 9.28
N ILE A 94 -20.11 6.45 8.87
CA ILE A 94 -19.67 6.26 7.50
C ILE A 94 -20.75 5.45 6.79
N LYS A 95 -21.96 6.04 6.69
CA LYS A 95 -23.15 5.51 6.01
C LYS A 95 -22.79 4.53 4.91
N LYS A 96 -22.91 3.22 5.16
CA LYS A 96 -22.73 2.18 4.13
C LYS A 96 -21.52 2.49 3.24
N SER A 97 -20.33 2.58 3.84
CA SER A 97 -19.14 3.18 3.21
C SER A 97 -18.92 2.64 1.79
N LYS A 98 -19.03 3.54 0.80
CA LYS A 98 -18.83 3.20 -0.62
C LYS A 98 -17.43 2.62 -0.78
N LYS A 99 -17.25 1.63 -1.67
CA LYS A 99 -15.94 1.14 -2.10
C LYS A 99 -14.98 2.32 -2.37
N PRO A 100 -13.66 2.14 -2.18
CA PRO A 100 -12.68 3.20 -2.40
C PRO A 100 -12.87 3.82 -3.79
N LYS A 101 -12.85 5.14 -3.85
CA LYS A 101 -13.32 5.88 -5.03
C LYS A 101 -12.27 5.91 -6.11
N LEU A 102 -11.00 6.10 -5.74
CA LEU A 102 -9.88 6.24 -6.64
C LEU A 102 -8.99 4.99 -6.61
N LEU A 103 -8.71 4.45 -5.42
CA LEU A 103 -7.97 3.19 -5.22
C LEU A 103 -8.90 1.95 -5.37
N SER A 104 -9.73 1.97 -6.41
CA SER A 104 -10.83 1.02 -6.60
C SER A 104 -10.38 -0.36 -7.12
N THR A 105 -9.26 -0.45 -7.82
CA THR A 105 -8.71 -1.73 -8.33
C THR A 105 -7.74 -2.35 -7.35
N VAL A 106 -7.43 -3.63 -7.53
CA VAL A 106 -6.41 -4.32 -6.72
C VAL A 106 -5.06 -3.65 -6.94
N GLU A 107 -4.67 -3.42 -8.19
CA GLU A 107 -3.33 -2.87 -8.48
C GLU A 107 -3.15 -1.48 -7.89
N LEU A 108 -4.16 -0.61 -7.98
CA LEU A 108 -4.06 0.74 -7.41
C LEU A 108 -3.92 0.72 -5.89
N ALA A 109 -4.67 -0.15 -5.21
CA ALA A 109 -4.58 -0.29 -3.77
C ALA A 109 -3.26 -0.93 -3.34
N GLU A 110 -2.75 -1.91 -4.10
CA GLU A 110 -1.42 -2.50 -3.87
C GLU A 110 -0.30 -1.46 -4.06
N PHE A 111 -0.35 -0.66 -5.12
CA PHE A 111 0.63 0.42 -5.33
C PHE A 111 0.59 1.46 -4.21
N ALA A 112 -0.61 1.81 -3.73
CA ALA A 112 -0.75 2.71 -2.59
C ALA A 112 -0.12 2.13 -1.33
N LEU A 113 -0.42 0.87 -0.99
CA LEU A 113 0.16 0.19 0.18
C LEU A 113 1.69 0.11 0.07
N GLN A 114 2.22 -0.24 -1.11
CA GLN A 114 3.67 -0.26 -1.35
C GLN A 114 4.30 1.13 -1.21
N ASP A 115 3.64 2.20 -1.69
CA ASP A 115 4.15 3.56 -1.53
C ASP A 115 4.16 3.97 -0.04
N LEU A 116 3.16 3.57 0.75
CA LEU A 116 3.11 3.81 2.19
C LEU A 116 4.24 3.08 2.93
N VAL A 117 4.50 1.81 2.59
CA VAL A 117 5.65 1.05 3.12
C VAL A 117 6.97 1.72 2.73
N ARG A 118 7.13 2.11 1.46
CA ARG A 118 8.33 2.78 0.96
C ARG A 118 8.57 4.13 1.64
N ARG A 119 7.51 4.82 2.07
CA ARG A 119 7.58 6.08 2.83
C ARG A 119 7.81 5.88 4.34
N GLY A 120 7.80 4.64 4.82
CA GLY A 120 7.96 4.32 6.24
C GLY A 120 6.71 4.61 7.07
N LEU A 121 5.52 4.69 6.46
CA LEU A 121 4.26 4.94 7.15
C LEU A 121 3.58 3.63 7.61
N VAL A 122 3.80 2.55 6.85
CA VAL A 122 3.36 1.19 7.18
C VAL A 122 4.59 0.33 7.38
N LEU A 123 4.63 -0.39 8.49
CA LEU A 123 5.70 -1.31 8.83
C LEU A 123 5.44 -2.65 8.15
N GLN A 124 6.44 -3.16 7.44
CA GLN A 124 6.38 -4.42 6.72
C GLN A 124 7.66 -5.21 6.94
N ASP A 125 7.50 -6.49 7.27
CA ASP A 125 8.59 -7.44 7.42
C ASP A 125 8.48 -8.58 6.41
N ILE A 126 9.59 -9.32 6.28
CA ILE A 126 9.70 -10.49 5.43
C ILE A 126 9.99 -11.70 6.31
N ILE A 127 9.09 -12.68 6.26
CA ILE A 127 9.29 -13.98 6.88
C ILE A 127 9.82 -14.95 5.83
N LEU A 128 11.05 -15.39 6.04
CA LEU A 128 11.67 -16.46 5.25
C LEU A 128 11.47 -17.78 5.98
N SER A 129 10.87 -18.75 5.29
CA SER A 129 10.68 -20.09 5.87
C SER A 129 11.15 -21.16 4.89
N ARG A 130 11.79 -22.20 5.43
CA ARG A 130 12.17 -23.39 4.70
C ARG A 130 11.40 -24.56 5.33
N PRO A 131 10.31 -25.04 4.70
CA PRO A 131 9.47 -26.08 5.29
C PRO A 131 10.24 -27.39 5.50
N HIS A 132 11.12 -27.72 4.54
CA HIS A 132 12.03 -28.87 4.59
C HIS A 132 13.43 -28.49 4.11
N GLU A 133 14.49 -29.10 4.66
CA GLU A 133 15.89 -28.72 4.36
C GLU A 133 16.26 -28.76 2.87
N THR A 134 15.61 -29.63 2.10
CA THR A 134 15.80 -29.81 0.65
C THR A 134 14.92 -28.91 -0.21
N GLU A 135 14.00 -28.16 0.39
CA GLU A 135 13.07 -27.30 -0.33
C GLU A 135 13.60 -25.88 -0.50
N TYR A 136 13.08 -25.23 -1.56
CA TYR A 136 13.33 -23.82 -1.79
C TYR A 136 12.79 -22.98 -0.63
N MET A 137 13.51 -21.90 -0.34
CA MET A 137 13.11 -20.93 0.67
C MET A 137 11.84 -20.22 0.19
N SER A 138 10.79 -20.24 1.01
CA SER A 138 9.58 -19.46 0.78
C SER A 138 9.69 -18.11 1.47
N CYS A 139 9.01 -17.11 0.91
CA CYS A 139 9.04 -15.73 1.36
C CYS A 139 7.61 -15.23 1.52
N THR A 140 7.28 -14.70 2.70
CA THR A 140 5.98 -14.11 2.98
C THR A 140 6.17 -12.69 3.49
N LEU A 141 5.48 -11.73 2.86
CA LEU A 141 5.41 -10.35 3.36
C LEU A 141 4.34 -10.25 4.44
N VAL A 142 4.68 -9.63 5.56
CA VAL A 142 3.78 -9.43 6.70
C VAL A 142 3.70 -7.94 7.02
N ILE A 143 2.51 -7.47 7.33
CA ILE A 143 2.24 -6.10 7.77
C ILE A 143 2.20 -6.11 9.29
N GLU A 144 3.11 -5.37 9.91
CA GLU A 144 3.26 -5.31 11.38
C GLU A 144 2.41 -4.20 12.00
N GLY A 145 2.12 -3.15 11.24
CA GLY A 145 1.27 -2.05 11.69
C GLY A 145 1.65 -0.72 11.06
N LEU A 146 1.34 0.36 11.77
CA LEU A 146 1.69 1.72 11.39
C LEU A 146 2.97 2.18 12.10
N ALA A 147 3.72 3.06 11.44
CA ALA A 147 4.80 3.79 12.10
C ALA A 147 4.24 4.93 12.98
N ASP A 148 5.03 5.39 13.95
CA ASP A 148 4.68 6.55 14.76
C ASP A 148 4.46 7.79 13.88
N GLY A 149 3.37 8.52 14.13
CA GLY A 149 3.01 9.71 13.35
C GLY A 149 2.47 9.41 11.93
N ALA A 150 2.23 8.15 11.55
CA ALA A 150 1.77 7.80 10.21
C ALA A 150 0.41 8.40 9.80
N LYS A 151 -0.36 8.95 10.75
CA LYS A 151 -1.65 9.62 10.50
C LYS A 151 -1.58 11.16 10.54
N GLU A 152 -0.40 11.73 10.72
CA GLU A 152 -0.19 13.19 10.76
C GLU A 152 0.18 13.77 9.38
N ILE A 153 -0.26 13.10 8.30
CA ILE A 153 0.10 13.40 6.89
C ILE A 153 -0.66 14.62 6.36
#